data_AF-A0A453MBM1-F1
#
_entry.id   AF-A0A453MBM1-F1
#
_cell.length_a   1.000
_cell.length_b   1.000
_cell.length_c   1.000
_cell.angle_alpha   90.00
_cell.angle_beta   90.00
_cell.angle_gamma   90.00
#
_symmetry.space_group_name_H-M   'P 1'
#
loop_
_entity.id
_entity.type
_entity.pdbx_description
1 polymer ?
#
loop_
_entity_poly.entity_id
_entity_poly.type
_entity_poly.pdbx_seq_one_letter_code
_entity_poly.pdbx_strand_id
1 'polypeptide(L)' 'MAAPKDVRSELEKEMMFGMAEKEMEYRVELFNRLTHVCFEKCIEKRHKEGELNMGENSCIDRCVSKYWQ' A
#
# COMPACT_ATOMS: atom_id res chain seq x y z
N MET A 1 -39.44 20.93 8.72
CA MET A 1 -39.11 20.46 7.36
C MET A 1 -37.66 20.85 7.09
N ALA A 2 -36.73 19.90 7.13
CA ALA A 2 -35.31 20.17 6.85
C ALA A 2 -35.12 20.46 5.35
N ALA A 3 -34.32 21.47 5.02
CA ALA A 3 -34.18 22.00 3.68
C ALA A 3 -33.37 21.03 2.76
N PRO A 4 -33.68 20.97 1.45
CA PRO A 4 -33.04 20.05 0.49
C PRO A 4 -31.54 20.31 0.25
N LYS A 5 -30.98 21.41 0.77
CA LYS A 5 -29.53 21.71 0.69
C LYS A 5 -28.69 20.94 1.70
N ASP A 6 -29.28 20.53 2.83
CA ASP A 6 -28.60 19.83 3.93
C ASP A 6 -28.24 18.39 3.50
N VAL A 7 -29.23 17.69 2.95
CA VAL A 7 -29.12 16.31 2.46
C VAL A 7 -28.07 16.16 1.35
N ARG A 8 -27.92 17.16 0.46
CA ARG A 8 -26.90 17.11 -0.61
C ARG A 8 -25.48 17.23 -0.08
N SER A 9 -25.27 18.06 0.95
CA SER A 9 -23.94 18.27 1.56
C SER A 9 -23.48 17.06 2.38
N GLU A 10 -24.40 16.37 3.07
CA GLU A 10 -24.09 15.13 3.79
C GLU A 10 -23.72 14.00 2.82
N LEU A 11 -24.49 13.83 1.74
CA LEU A 11 -24.19 12.82 0.71
C LEU A 11 -22.83 13.05 0.04
N GLU A 12 -22.47 14.31 -0.24
CA GLU A 12 -21.17 14.68 -0.79
C GLU A 12 -20.02 14.37 0.20
N LYS A 13 -20.20 14.64 1.49
CA LYS A 13 -19.20 14.31 2.52
C LYS A 13 -19.01 12.79 2.65
N GLU A 14 -20.08 12.02 2.69
CA GLU A 14 -20.00 10.55 2.74
C GLU A 14 -19.30 9.99 1.51
N MET A 15 -19.56 10.54 0.32
CA MET A 15 -18.85 10.15 -0.89
C MET A 15 -17.35 10.47 -0.80
N MET A 16 -16.98 11.66 -0.29
CA MET A 16 -15.57 12.04 -0.13
C MET A 16 -14.84 11.17 0.90
N PHE A 17 -15.46 10.85 2.03
CA PHE A 17 -14.88 9.95 3.02
C PHE A 17 -14.78 8.51 2.49
N GLY A 18 -15.80 8.02 1.79
CA GLY A 18 -15.76 6.69 1.17
C GLY A 18 -14.70 6.57 0.07
N MET A 19 -14.41 7.64 -0.67
CA MET A 19 -13.28 7.67 -1.59
C MET A 19 -11.94 7.67 -0.85
N ALA A 20 -11.80 8.46 0.22
CA ALA A 20 -10.58 8.50 1.02
C ALA A 20 -10.28 7.15 1.71
N GLU A 21 -11.31 6.47 2.19
CA GLU A 21 -11.19 5.13 2.78
C GLU A 21 -10.68 4.12 1.75
N LYS A 22 -11.26 4.08 0.55
CA LYS A 22 -10.81 3.20 -0.54
C LYS A 22 -9.37 3.47 -0.97
N GLU A 23 -8.97 4.74 -1.05
CA GLU A 23 -7.58 5.10 -1.33
C GLU A 23 -6.63 4.57 -0.25
N MET A 24 -7.05 4.60 1.01
CA MET A 24 -6.26 4.08 2.12
C MET A 24 -6.17 2.54 2.09
N GLU A 25 -7.29 1.85 1.86
CA GLU A 25 -7.32 0.40 1.69
C GLU A 25 -6.42 -0.06 0.53
N TYR A 26 -6.50 0.64 -0.62
CA TYR A 26 -5.65 0.36 -1.78
C TYR A 26 -4.17 0.51 -1.45
N ARG A 27 -3.77 1.57 -0.72
CA ARG A 27 -2.37 1.77 -0.31
C ARG A 27 -1.87 0.67 0.62
N VAL A 28 -2.72 0.20 1.53
CA VAL A 28 -2.39 -0.91 2.44
C VAL A 28 -2.22 -2.20 1.65
N GLU A 29 -3.15 -2.52 0.75
CA GLU A 29 -3.06 -3.71 -0.09
C GLU A 29 -1.81 -3.69 -0.97
N LEU A 30 -1.53 -2.55 -1.60
CA LEU A 30 -0.35 -2.34 -2.42
C LEU A 30 0.94 -2.58 -1.62
N PHE A 31 1.04 -2.01 -0.43
CA PHE A 31 2.21 -2.18 0.43
C PHE A 31 2.41 -3.65 0.81
N ASN A 32 1.34 -4.34 1.23
CA ASN A 32 1.41 -5.76 1.57
C ASN A 32 1.89 -6.60 0.37
N ARG A 33 1.31 -6.39 -0.82
CA ARG A 33 1.73 -7.10 -2.03
C ARG A 33 3.19 -6.80 -2.40
N LEU A 34 3.60 -5.54 -2.36
CA LEU A 34 4.97 -5.11 -2.61
C LEU A 34 5.96 -5.81 -1.69
N THR A 35 5.70 -5.79 -0.38
CA THR A 35 6.56 -6.42 0.63
C THR A 35 6.67 -7.92 0.40
N HIS A 36 5.57 -8.61 0.14
CA HIS A 36 5.59 -10.05 -0.14
C HIS A 36 6.41 -10.39 -1.39
N VAL A 37 6.20 -9.65 -2.49
CA VAL A 37 6.91 -9.87 -3.75
C VAL A 37 8.41 -9.64 -3.60
N CYS A 38 8.82 -8.55 -2.97
CA CYS A 38 10.24 -8.25 -2.81
C CYS A 38 10.91 -9.15 -1.78
N PHE A 39 10.21 -9.57 -0.73
CA PHE A 39 10.71 -10.56 0.21
C PHE A 39 10.99 -11.90 -0.48
N GLU A 40 10.04 -12.41 -1.27
CA GLU A 40 10.21 -13.68 -2.00
C GLU A 40 11.34 -13.62 -3.04
N LYS A 41 11.53 -12.48 -3.69
CA LYS A 41 12.56 -12.30 -4.72
C LYS A 41 13.96 -12.07 -4.18
N CYS A 42 14.08 -11.37 -3.05
CA CYS A 42 15.37 -10.86 -2.59
C CYS A 42 15.91 -11.58 -1.36
N ILE A 43 15.07 -12.22 -0.54
CA ILE A 43 15.52 -12.86 0.71
C ILE A 43 15.65 -14.36 0.51
N GLU A 44 16.80 -14.92 0.91
CA GLU A 44 17.07 -16.35 0.77
C GLU A 44 16.30 -17.16 1.83
N LYS A 45 15.55 -18.19 1.41
CA LYS A 45 14.72 -19.05 2.29
C LYS A 45 15.48 -19.75 3.41
N ARG A 46 16.80 -19.85 3.29
CA ARG A 46 17.66 -20.49 4.30
C ARG A 46 17.96 -19.57 5.49
N HIS A 47 17.64 -18.28 5.39
CA HIS A 47 17.77 -17.27 6.46
C HIS A 47 19.01 -17.48 7.32
N LYS A 48 20.19 -17.37 6.69
CA LYS A 48 21.49 -17.68 7.32
C LYS A 48 21.81 -16.71 8.47
N GLU A 49 21.35 -15.47 8.35
CA GLU A 49 21.58 -14.37 9.28
C GLU A 49 20.26 -13.59 9.48
N GLY A 50 20.10 -12.95 10.64
CA GLY A 50 18.89 -12.17 10.95
C GLY A 50 18.89 -10.76 10.38
N GLU A 51 20.06 -10.27 9.95
CA GLU A 51 20.23 -8.96 9.34
C GLU A 51 20.31 -9.08 7.82
N LEU A 52 19.84 -8.04 7.12
CA LEU A 52 19.92 -7.98 5.67
C LEU A 52 21.35 -7.67 5.23
N ASN A 53 21.91 -8.53 4.39
CA ASN A 53 23.21 -8.25 3.79
C ASN A 53 23.12 -7.14 2.73
N MET A 54 24.27 -6.60 2.31
CA MET A 54 24.32 -5.52 1.31
C MET A 54 23.68 -5.89 -0.04
N GLY A 55 23.74 -7.18 -0.41
CA GLY A 55 23.11 -7.70 -1.63
C GLY A 55 21.59 -7.72 -1.54
N GLU A 56 21.05 -8.16 -0.41
CA GLU A 56 19.61 -8.17 -0.12
C GLU A 56 19.05 -6.75 -0.09
N ASN A 57 19.70 -5.82 0.62
CA ASN A 57 19.31 -4.40 0.64
C ASN A 57 19.27 -3.81 -0.78
N SER A 58 20.35 -3.97 -1.54
CA SER A 58 20.43 -3.48 -2.92
C SER A 58 19.40 -4.16 -3.84
N CYS A 59 19.03 -5.42 -3.57
CA CYS A 59 17.99 -6.13 -4.32
C CYS A 59 16.62 -5.53 -4.03
N ILE A 60 16.28 -5.26 -2.76
CA ILE A 60 15.01 -4.69 -2.33
C ILE A 60 14.78 -3.35 -3.02
N ASP A 61 15.78 -2.45 -3.03
CA ASP A 61 15.66 -1.14 -3.70
C ASP A 61 15.32 -1.29 -5.20
N ARG A 62 16.02 -2.20 -5.89
CA ARG A 62 15.75 -2.51 -7.30
C ARG A 62 14.38 -3.17 -7.51
N CYS A 63 13.97 -4.03 -6.58
CA CYS A 63 12.67 -4.70 -6.65
C CYS A 63 11.53 -3.70 -6.52
N VAL A 64 11.60 -2.81 -5.53
CA VAL A 64 10.63 -1.73 -5.35
C VAL A 64 10.59 -0.86 -6.60
N SER A 65 11.73 -0.41 -7.12
CA SER A 65 11.79 0.40 -8.35
C SER A 65 11.12 -0.29 -9.54
N LYS A 66 11.29 -1.60 -9.70
CA LYS A 66 10.65 -2.40 -10.76
C LYS A 66 9.17 -2.64 -10.54
N TYR A 67 8.70 -2.71 -9.29
CA TYR A 67 7.28 -2.92 -8.98
C TYR A 67 6.42 -1.71 -9.35
N TRP A 68 6.99 -0.51 -9.32
CA TRP A 68 6.33 0.74 -9.70
C TRP A 68 6.39 1.08 -11.19
N GLN A 69 7.14 0.32 -11.98
CA GLN A 69 7.23 0.44 -13.44
C GLN A 69 6.18 -0.43 -14.12
#